data_AF-A0A0C9YDH4-F1
#
_entry.id   AF-A0A0C9YDH4-F1
#
_cell.length_a   1.000
_cell.length_b   1.000
_cell.length_c   1.000
_cell.angle_alpha   90.00
_cell.angle_beta   90.00
_cell.angle_gamma   90.00
#
_symmetry.space_group_name_H-M   'P 1'
#
loop_
_entity.id
_entity.type
_entity.pdbx_description
1 polymer ?
#
loop_
_entity_poly.entity_id
_entity_poly.type
_entity_poly.pdbx_seq_one_letter_code
_entity_poly.pdbx_strand_id
1 'polypeptide(L)'
;MDGLNPIPPALQAAVGLVGQADTAMTSIQNIEAILQPLKLFNSFITTLLNVHPYVQLALGILTGVSQLLINQANLDNEMFGLLTTVKDVYKFLMEKDTCANFDSMQEMLQKISREIKDVVEFIIKYT
;
A
#
# COMPACT_ATOMS: atom_id res chain seq x y z
N MET A 1 18.46 -39.24 13.46
CA MET A 1 17.98 -38.41 12.34
C MET A 1 16.87 -37.56 12.92
N ASP A 2 17.15 -36.26 13.06
CA ASP A 2 16.34 -35.31 13.84
C ASP A 2 14.94 -35.10 13.24
N GLY A 3 13.94 -35.13 14.12
CA GLY A 3 12.53 -34.91 13.80
C GLY A 3 12.25 -33.44 13.55
N LEU A 4 12.25 -33.02 12.28
CA LEU A 4 11.60 -31.80 11.85
C LEU A 4 10.08 -32.02 11.89
N ASN A 5 9.44 -31.49 12.93
CA ASN A 5 7.98 -31.44 12.99
C ASN A 5 7.42 -30.80 11.71
N PRO A 6 6.35 -31.37 11.12
CA PRO A 6 5.76 -30.82 9.92
C PRO A 6 5.23 -29.41 10.18
N ILE A 7 5.57 -28.48 9.29
CA ILE A 7 5.15 -27.08 9.34
C ILE A 7 3.61 -27.04 9.41
N PRO A 8 3.02 -26.37 10.43
CA PRO A 8 1.57 -26.28 10.55
C PRO A 8 0.93 -25.69 9.28
N PRO A 9 -0.22 -26.22 8.82
CA PRO A 9 -0.88 -25.75 7.59
C PRO A 9 -1.19 -24.24 7.59
N ALA A 10 -1.52 -23.68 8.75
CA ALA A 10 -1.73 -22.24 8.93
C ALA A 10 -0.46 -21.42 8.65
N LEU A 11 0.72 -21.98 8.96
CA LEU A 11 2.01 -21.32 8.73
C LEU A 11 2.39 -21.36 7.24
N GLN A 12 2.05 -22.43 6.52
CA GLN A 12 2.19 -22.47 5.05
C GLN A 12 1.27 -21.47 4.34
N ALA A 13 0.02 -21.36 4.78
CA ALA A 13 -0.91 -20.38 4.24
C ALA A 13 -0.41 -18.93 4.43
N ALA A 14 0.13 -18.62 5.62
CA ALA A 14 0.70 -17.31 5.90
C ALA A 14 1.92 -16.97 5.01
N VAL A 15 2.81 -17.93 4.77
CA VAL A 15 3.96 -17.75 3.85
C VAL A 15 3.49 -17.50 2.41
N GLY A 16 2.44 -18.18 1.96
CA GLY A 16 1.85 -17.96 0.63
C GLY A 16 1.27 -16.56 0.46
N LEU A 17 0.59 -16.03 1.49
CA LEU A 17 0.05 -14.67 1.50
C LEU A 17 1.17 -13.60 1.47
N VAL A 18 2.27 -13.85 2.18
CA VAL A 18 3.46 -12.98 2.18
C VAL A 18 4.07 -12.85 0.79
N GLY A 19 4.20 -13.96 0.04
CA GLY A 19 4.75 -13.94 -1.32
C GLY A 19 3.84 -13.26 -2.36
N GLN A 20 2.52 -13.37 -2.21
CA GLN A 20 1.57 -12.63 -3.04
C GLN A 20 1.67 -11.11 -2.80
N ALA A 21 1.83 -10.70 -1.54
CA ALA A 21 2.04 -9.29 -1.18
C ALA A 21 3.35 -8.74 -1.79
N ASP A 22 4.44 -9.51 -1.81
CA ASP A 22 5.72 -9.08 -2.41
C ASP A 22 5.63 -8.93 -3.94
N THR A 23 4.83 -9.77 -4.60
CA THR A 23 4.58 -9.66 -6.05
C THR A 23 3.75 -8.41 -6.38
N ALA A 24 2.73 -8.13 -5.57
CA ALA A 24 1.96 -6.89 -5.67
C ALA A 24 2.84 -5.65 -5.40
N MET A 25 3.78 -5.72 -4.45
CA MET A 25 4.73 -4.65 -4.14
C MET A 25 5.56 -4.24 -5.35
N THR A 26 6.10 -5.23 -6.07
CA THR A 26 6.90 -4.97 -7.28
C THR A 26 6.07 -4.30 -8.38
N SER A 27 4.79 -4.68 -8.50
CA SER A 27 3.87 -4.11 -9.48
C SER A 27 3.51 -2.65 -9.16
N ILE A 28 3.31 -2.32 -7.89
CA ILE A 28 3.01 -0.95 -7.43
C ILE A 28 4.22 -0.04 -7.59
N GLN A 29 5.44 -0.51 -7.33
CA GLN A 29 6.66 0.25 -7.60
C GLN A 29 6.81 0.62 -9.09
N ASN A 30 6.23 -0.17 -9.99
CA ASN A 30 6.23 0.10 -11.43
C ASN A 30 5.16 1.11 -11.88
N ILE A 31 4.18 1.45 -11.02
CA ILE A 31 3.13 2.44 -11.32
C ILE A 31 3.73 3.84 -11.49
N GLU A 32 4.78 4.18 -10.75
CA GLU A 32 5.42 5.50 -10.88
C GLU A 32 5.94 5.74 -12.30
N ALA A 33 6.46 4.71 -12.98
CA ALA A 33 6.86 4.80 -14.38
C ALA A 33 5.69 5.10 -15.33
N ILE A 34 4.47 4.67 -14.97
CA ILE A 34 3.23 4.93 -15.71
C ILE A 34 2.71 6.36 -15.41
N LEU A 35 2.90 6.87 -14.18
CA LEU A 35 2.41 8.19 -13.79
C LEU A 35 3.26 9.35 -14.31
N GLN A 36 4.57 9.15 -14.53
CA GLN A 36 5.48 10.20 -15.00
C GLN A 36 5.02 10.90 -16.29
N PRO A 37 4.63 10.18 -17.35
CA PRO A 37 4.04 10.79 -18.55
C PRO A 37 2.78 11.63 -18.26
N LEU A 38 1.92 11.20 -17.33
CA LEU A 38 0.70 11.92 -16.95
C LEU A 38 1.00 13.20 -16.18
N LYS A 39 1.97 13.16 -15.25
CA LYS A 39 2.48 14.34 -14.53
C LYS A 39 3.06 15.37 -15.52
N LEU A 40 3.85 14.90 -16.48
CA LEU A 40 4.42 15.74 -17.54
C LEU A 40 3.34 16.35 -18.44
N PHE A 41 2.36 15.54 -18.84
CA PHE A 41 1.21 16.00 -19.62
C PHE A 41 0.44 17.11 -18.88
N ASN A 42 0.06 16.89 -17.63
CA ASN A 42 -0.67 17.89 -16.84
C ASN A 42 0.11 19.21 -16.71
N SER A 43 1.43 19.13 -16.49
CA SER A 43 2.30 20.31 -16.46
C SER A 43 2.34 21.04 -17.79
N PHE A 44 2.52 20.31 -18.90
CA PHE A 44 2.57 20.87 -20.25
C PHE A 44 1.29 21.63 -20.63
N ILE A 45 0.10 21.10 -20.30
CA ILE A 45 -1.18 21.76 -20.63
C ILE A 45 -1.30 23.14 -19.99
N THR A 46 -0.72 23.37 -18.81
CA THR A 46 -0.72 24.71 -18.17
C THR A 46 0.06 25.76 -18.96
N THR A 47 0.92 25.34 -19.89
CA THR A 47 1.77 26.23 -20.70
C THR A 47 1.16 26.57 -22.06
N LEU A 48 0.07 25.89 -22.45
CA LEU A 48 -0.58 26.13 -23.75
C LEU A 48 -1.46 27.37 -23.69
N LEU A 49 -1.20 28.32 -24.59
CA LEU A 49 -2.02 29.52 -24.82
C LEU A 49 -2.69 29.45 -26.19
N ASN A 50 -3.88 30.06 -26.31
CA ASN A 50 -4.60 30.27 -27.58
C ASN A 50 -4.92 29.01 -28.40
N VAL A 51 -5.28 27.91 -27.74
CA VAL A 51 -5.81 26.71 -28.41
C VAL A 51 -7.29 26.87 -28.76
N HIS A 52 -7.74 26.18 -29.81
CA HIS A 52 -9.15 26.20 -30.24
C HIS A 52 -10.08 25.73 -29.10
N PRO A 53 -11.28 26.31 -28.91
CA PRO A 53 -12.17 25.96 -27.79
C PRO A 53 -12.46 24.45 -27.61
N TYR A 54 -12.65 23.71 -28.71
CA TYR A 54 -12.82 22.25 -28.63
C TYR A 54 -11.56 21.51 -28.18
N VAL A 55 -10.38 21.99 -28.57
CA VAL A 55 -9.10 21.45 -28.09
C VAL A 55 -8.95 21.75 -26.61
N GLN A 56 -9.29 22.96 -26.18
CA GLN A 56 -9.26 23.35 -24.78
C GLN A 56 -10.19 22.49 -23.91
N LEU A 57 -11.40 22.19 -24.39
CA LEU A 57 -12.34 21.30 -23.71
C LEU A 57 -11.79 19.88 -23.61
N ALA A 58 -11.28 19.32 -24.72
CA ALA A 58 -10.71 17.98 -24.74
C ALA A 58 -9.50 17.87 -23.80
N LEU A 59 -8.62 18.88 -23.80
CA LEU A 59 -7.49 18.97 -22.88
C LEU A 59 -7.94 19.08 -21.43
N GLY A 60 -8.97 19.87 -21.14
CA GLY A 60 -9.54 19.98 -19.79
C GLY A 60 -10.07 18.64 -19.26
N ILE A 61 -10.80 17.89 -20.09
CA ILE A 61 -11.29 16.54 -19.73
C ILE A 61 -10.10 15.60 -19.48
N LEU A 62 -9.12 15.58 -20.39
CA LEU A 62 -7.97 14.69 -20.28
C LEU A 62 -7.09 15.00 -19.07
N THR A 63 -6.88 16.28 -18.76
CA THR A 63 -6.17 16.73 -17.54
C THR A 63 -6.94 16.32 -16.28
N GLY A 64 -8.26 16.46 -16.26
CA GLY A 64 -9.10 16.01 -15.15
C GLY A 64 -8.98 14.51 -14.89
N VAL A 65 -9.10 13.68 -15.94
CA VAL A 65 -8.94 12.22 -15.85
C VAL A 65 -7.52 11.83 -15.42
N SER A 66 -6.51 12.47 -16.00
CA SER A 66 -5.10 12.27 -15.63
C SER A 66 -4.85 12.54 -14.15
N GLN A 67 -5.40 13.64 -13.62
CA GLN A 67 -5.26 13.97 -12.19
C GLN A 67 -5.97 12.96 -11.28
N LEU A 68 -7.14 12.47 -11.66
CA LEU A 68 -7.85 11.41 -10.91
C LEU A 68 -7.01 10.13 -10.83
N LEU A 69 -6.39 9.70 -11.94
CA LEU A 69 -5.53 8.52 -11.98
C LEU A 69 -4.28 8.68 -11.10
N ILE A 70 -3.64 9.86 -11.12
CA ILE A 70 -2.50 10.17 -10.25
C ILE A 70 -2.91 10.12 -8.78
N ASN A 71 -4.05 10.70 -8.43
CA ASN A 71 -4.53 10.72 -7.04
C ASN A 71 -4.85 9.30 -6.54
N GLN A 72 -5.51 8.47 -7.36
CA GLN A 72 -5.80 7.08 -7.00
C GLN A 72 -4.51 6.29 -6.78
N ALA A 73 -3.54 6.42 -7.68
CA ALA A 73 -2.27 5.70 -7.56
C ALA A 73 -1.48 6.10 -6.29
N ASN A 74 -1.55 7.37 -5.88
CA ASN A 74 -0.96 7.80 -4.60
C ASN A 74 -1.66 7.15 -3.41
N LEU A 75 -3.00 7.13 -3.39
CA LEU A 75 -3.78 6.46 -2.34
C LEU A 75 -3.49 4.96 -2.26
N ASP A 76 -3.43 4.29 -3.41
CA ASP A 76 -3.11 2.87 -3.47
C ASP A 76 -1.70 2.59 -2.94
N ASN A 77 -0.73 3.45 -3.23
CA ASN A 77 0.63 3.35 -2.71
C ASN A 77 0.70 3.58 -1.18
N GLU A 78 -0.06 4.54 -0.65
CA GLU A 78 -0.16 4.75 0.80
C GLU A 78 -0.81 3.57 1.52
N MET A 79 -1.94 3.07 0.99
CA MET A 79 -2.62 1.87 1.50
C MET A 79 -1.71 0.65 1.46
N PHE A 80 -0.91 0.53 0.41
CA PHE A 80 0.10 -0.51 0.29
C PHE A 80 1.19 -0.41 1.38
N GLY A 81 1.74 0.78 1.63
CA GLY A 81 2.73 1.00 2.69
C GLY A 81 2.17 0.63 4.06
N LEU A 82 0.90 0.92 4.29
CA LEU A 82 0.20 0.51 5.51
C LEU A 82 0.05 -1.01 5.62
N LEU A 83 -0.42 -1.70 4.56
CA LEU A 83 -0.55 -3.17 4.57
C LEU A 83 0.79 -3.87 4.77
N THR A 84 1.87 -3.33 4.21
CA THR A 84 3.24 -3.80 4.45
C THR A 84 3.61 -3.67 5.93
N THR A 85 3.30 -2.53 6.54
CA THR A 85 3.50 -2.32 7.98
C THR A 85 2.72 -3.34 8.82
N VAL A 86 1.47 -3.62 8.48
CA VAL A 86 0.66 -4.65 9.17
C VAL A 86 1.27 -6.05 9.01
N LYS A 87 1.76 -6.41 7.81
CA LYS A 87 2.46 -7.67 7.56
C LYS A 87 3.73 -7.79 8.41
N ASP A 88 4.53 -6.74 8.50
CA ASP A 88 5.79 -6.75 9.27
C ASP A 88 5.54 -6.87 10.77
N VAL A 89 4.53 -6.16 11.29
CA VAL A 89 4.06 -6.33 12.68
C VAL A 89 3.62 -7.77 12.92
N TYR A 90 2.80 -8.35 12.04
CA TYR A 90 2.35 -9.73 12.18
C TYR A 90 3.53 -10.70 12.17
N LYS A 91 4.50 -10.53 11.27
CA LYS A 91 5.71 -11.36 11.22
C LYS A 91 6.50 -11.29 12.53
N PHE A 92 6.70 -10.09 13.05
CA PHE A 92 7.39 -9.85 14.32
C PHE A 92 6.71 -10.54 15.51
N LEU A 93 5.38 -10.51 15.59
CA LEU A 93 4.61 -11.21 16.63
C LEU A 93 4.74 -12.74 16.57
N MET A 94 5.01 -13.28 15.37
CA MET A 94 5.16 -14.70 15.11
C MET A 94 6.61 -15.21 15.28
N GLU A 95 7.57 -14.32 15.51
CA GLU A 95 8.94 -14.71 15.81
C GLU A 95 9.05 -15.41 17.17
N LYS A 96 9.85 -16.48 17.20
CA LYS A 96 9.84 -17.50 18.26
C LYS A 96 10.26 -16.98 19.64
N ASP A 97 11.05 -15.90 19.68
CA ASP A 97 11.54 -15.25 20.90
C ASP A 97 10.65 -14.07 21.38
N THR A 98 9.70 -13.61 20.55
CA THR A 98 8.78 -12.52 20.88
C THR A 98 7.76 -12.95 21.94
N CYS A 99 7.26 -14.19 21.84
CA CYS A 99 6.34 -14.76 22.83
C CYS A 99 6.98 -15.09 24.18
N ALA A 100 8.30 -15.25 24.25
CA ALA A 100 9.02 -15.51 25.50
C ALA A 100 9.18 -14.26 26.39
N ASN A 101 8.99 -13.07 25.81
CA ASN A 101 9.10 -11.76 26.46
C ASN A 101 7.74 -11.04 26.56
N PHE A 102 6.62 -11.76 26.47
CA PHE A 102 5.29 -11.18 26.33
C PHE A 102 4.92 -10.21 27.47
N ASP A 103 5.35 -10.49 28.70
CA ASP A 103 5.14 -9.60 29.86
C ASP A 103 5.91 -8.27 29.74
N SER A 104 7.09 -8.25 29.10
CA SER A 104 7.88 -7.03 28.92
C SER A 104 7.46 -6.22 27.69
N MET A 105 6.75 -6.83 26.74
CA MET A 105 6.31 -6.21 25.48
C MET A 105 4.82 -5.88 25.42
N GLN A 106 4.04 -6.26 26.43
CA GLN A 106 2.58 -6.10 26.48
C GLN A 106 2.13 -4.66 26.18
N GLU A 107 2.78 -3.65 26.76
CA GLU A 107 2.45 -2.24 26.51
C GLU A 107 2.73 -1.83 25.05
N MET A 108 3.82 -2.32 24.45
CA MET A 108 4.17 -2.04 23.06
C MET A 108 3.12 -2.66 22.12
N LEU A 109 2.70 -3.90 22.39
CA LEU A 109 1.69 -4.57 21.60
C LEU A 109 0.30 -3.93 21.72
N GLN A 110 -0.07 -3.45 22.91
CA GLN A 110 -1.30 -2.67 23.08
C GLN A 110 -1.27 -1.36 22.29
N LYS A 111 -0.12 -0.67 22.25
CA LYS A 111 0.05 0.54 21.44
C LYS A 111 -0.09 0.24 19.95
N ILE A 112 0.59 -0.80 19.46
CA ILE A 112 0.50 -1.21 18.05
C ILE A 112 -0.94 -1.62 17.69
N SER A 113 -1.61 -2.37 18.56
CA SER A 113 -3.01 -2.75 18.36
C SER A 113 -3.95 -1.54 18.32
N ARG A 114 -3.69 -0.49 19.12
CA ARG A 114 -4.45 0.77 19.05
C ARG A 114 -4.20 1.52 17.76
N GLU A 115 -2.95 1.71 17.37
CA GLU A 115 -2.58 2.37 16.11
C GLU A 115 -3.22 1.66 14.91
N ILE A 116 -3.15 0.33 14.85
CA ILE A 116 -3.81 -0.47 13.80
C ILE A 116 -5.33 -0.27 13.83
N LYS A 117 -5.94 -0.25 15.02
CA LYS A 117 -7.38 -0.04 15.16
C LYS A 117 -7.79 1.35 14.65
N ASP A 118 -7.06 2.40 15.02
CA ASP A 118 -7.36 3.77 14.62
C ASP A 118 -7.24 3.94 13.11
N VAL A 119 -6.23 3.28 12.51
CA VAL A 119 -6.07 3.24 11.06
C VAL A 119 -7.22 2.50 10.37
N VAL A 120 -7.64 1.34 10.89
CA VAL A 120 -8.79 0.60 10.35
C VAL A 120 -10.07 1.43 10.45
N GLU A 121 -10.31 2.10 11.57
CA GLU A 121 -11.46 3.00 11.75
C GLU A 121 -11.43 4.19 10.77
N PHE A 122 -10.25 4.72 10.46
CA PHE A 122 -10.08 5.77 9.45
C PHE A 122 -10.45 5.27 8.04
N ILE A 123 -9.95 4.11 7.63
CA ILE A 123 -10.25 3.52 6.32
C ILE A 123 -11.75 3.26 6.15
N ILE A 124 -12.40 2.70 7.18
CA ILE A 124 -13.84 2.42 7.17
C ILE A 124 -14.67 3.71 7.05
N LYS A 125 -14.22 4.82 7.65
CA LYS A 125 -14.95 6.11 7.60
C LYS A 125 -14.86 6.83 6.26
N TYR A 126 -13.85 6.52 5.45
CA TYR A 126 -13.59 7.16 4.15
C TYR A 126 -13.99 6.29 2.95
N THR A 127 -14.57 5.13 3.19
CA THR A 127 -15.24 4.27 2.20
C THR A 127 -16.75 4.48 2.26
#